data_AF-A0A7V6GCF4-F1
#
_entry.id   AF-A0A7V6GCF4-F1
#
_cell.length_a   1.000
_cell.length_b   1.000
_cell.length_c   1.000
_cell.angle_alpha   90.00
_cell.angle_beta   90.00
_cell.angle_gamma   90.00
#
_symmetry.space_group_name_H-M   'P 1'
#
loop_
_entity.id
_entity.type
_entity.pdbx_description
1 polymer ?
#
loop_
_entity_poly.entity_id
_entity_poly.type
_entity_poly.pdbx_seq_one_letter_code
_entity_poly.pdbx_strand_id
1 'polypeptide(L)'
;MKILKIFKALMFVLALLAAGQCAALAVEIPKKPLDRVFYQTVIVPFDYHDKVFLNGEKTDVFGDYKLYERNGRVLVPIRMMSYLAGALDQDKGYWQVNWDEKNPHDVILTNYHQQKTIKLQVNNTTMFVNNEPVALDVPPQNIEGRVVLPLRSISEALDKEVAWLDKLVILSNDVIDLHSPQTLAIKDKIKEKLADVRKEADYENRLWPVAKFDHHIYYIKTTYSETGYIEELYRKTDNGPEVKIDLPGKENFSHHKIIDNELYYISQVNGKSELHIFSFADEKSRKLCDLGNWNPEDGWISDMGYLNNEFYVILHSGDLTMGWENLYKLENGELKEIADGKSFTHFDVAGDYLYFTVFHPMANWANNLFRINLITGEKENLGDPEFTYGILRKAHDDGSVSYSGESLYLDEENIYTLGHKESDPLDQSSVYKISRDGTVQEKITPPAQRFWLVNKKVYYEDSTTGCLVQTDLEGNNRKTITDKRVIDVKFFNGNIYYTAAKEDRGNLRLGELYKYNIAEDREIKLSDKPVHDFYVGKAGVYYNGAGYELGLYKINAQGKNTCLVEDSLYTTLLTDSGIVYTLRYEDGIYFLQ
;
A
#
# COMPACT_ATOMS: atom_id res chain seq x y z
N MET A 1 -74.69 -10.47 -14.79
CA MET A 1 -74.87 -11.87 -15.22
C MET A 1 -74.63 -11.92 -16.73
N LYS A 2 -73.65 -12.74 -17.18
CA LYS A 2 -72.93 -12.70 -18.50
C LYS A 2 -71.98 -11.49 -18.57
N ILE A 3 -70.65 -11.60 -18.48
CA ILE A 3 -69.72 -12.33 -19.34
C ILE A 3 -68.58 -12.89 -18.47
N LEU A 4 -68.64 -14.19 -18.19
CA LEU A 4 -67.58 -14.98 -17.57
C LEU A 4 -67.51 -16.26 -18.43
N LYS A 5 -66.51 -16.35 -19.33
CA LYS A 5 -66.04 -17.54 -20.12
C LYS A 5 -65.44 -17.17 -21.50
N ILE A 6 -64.50 -16.22 -21.61
CA ILE A 6 -63.66 -16.04 -22.84
C ILE A 6 -62.19 -15.71 -22.49
N PHE A 7 -61.62 -16.26 -21.41
CA PHE A 7 -60.19 -16.04 -21.09
C PHE A 7 -59.43 -17.30 -20.65
N LYS A 8 -59.91 -18.49 -21.05
CA LYS A 8 -59.21 -19.77 -20.85
C LYS A 8 -58.96 -20.59 -22.13
N ALA A 9 -59.16 -20.00 -23.31
CA ALA A 9 -58.94 -20.67 -24.61
C ALA A 9 -57.90 -19.98 -25.50
N LEU A 10 -57.12 -19.03 -24.97
CA LEU A 10 -56.00 -18.37 -25.68
C LEU A 10 -54.63 -18.70 -25.07
N MET A 11 -54.55 -19.77 -24.26
CA MET A 11 -53.31 -20.21 -23.62
C MET A 11 -52.90 -21.64 -24.03
N PHE A 12 -53.37 -22.11 -25.19
CA PHE A 12 -53.05 -23.48 -25.67
C PHE A 12 -52.85 -23.60 -27.20
N VAL A 13 -52.67 -22.49 -27.93
CA VAL A 13 -52.45 -22.50 -29.40
C VAL A 13 -51.14 -21.82 -29.83
N LEU A 14 -50.30 -21.37 -28.90
CA LEU A 14 -48.90 -21.01 -29.20
C LEU A 14 -47.88 -21.98 -28.57
N ALA A 15 -48.29 -23.25 -28.39
CA ALA A 15 -47.42 -24.35 -27.96
C ALA A 15 -46.94 -25.25 -29.12
N LEU A 16 -47.25 -24.90 -30.37
CA LEU A 16 -46.87 -25.67 -31.57
C LEU A 16 -46.62 -24.71 -32.73
N LEU A 17 -45.49 -24.00 -32.70
CA LEU A 17 -44.74 -23.47 -33.86
C LEU A 17 -43.62 -22.52 -33.38
N ALA A 18 -42.70 -23.06 -32.58
CA ALA A 18 -41.34 -22.51 -32.41
C ALA A 18 -40.37 -23.63 -32.03
N ALA A 19 -40.50 -24.81 -32.65
CA ALA A 19 -39.36 -25.70 -32.87
C ALA A 19 -38.60 -25.18 -34.09
N GLY A 20 -38.10 -23.96 -33.99
CA GLY A 20 -37.17 -23.33 -34.91
C GLY A 20 -35.91 -23.08 -34.11
N GLN A 21 -34.79 -23.66 -34.54
CA GLN A 21 -33.48 -23.62 -33.92
C GLN A 21 -33.20 -22.28 -33.24
N CYS A 22 -33.27 -22.25 -31.91
CA CYS A 22 -32.52 -21.26 -31.14
C CYS A 22 -31.07 -21.72 -31.26
N ALA A 23 -30.40 -21.34 -32.35
CA ALA A 23 -28.96 -21.29 -32.35
C ALA A 23 -28.63 -20.34 -31.21
N ALA A 24 -28.19 -20.90 -30.07
CA ALA A 24 -27.50 -20.12 -29.07
C ALA A 24 -26.36 -19.43 -29.82
N LEU A 25 -26.51 -18.13 -30.08
CA LEU A 25 -25.39 -17.32 -30.53
C LEU A 25 -24.37 -17.45 -29.42
N ALA A 26 -23.34 -18.28 -29.65
CA ALA A 26 -22.19 -18.32 -28.79
C ALA A 26 -21.64 -16.89 -28.80
N VAL A 27 -21.87 -16.16 -27.71
CA VAL A 27 -21.22 -14.88 -27.50
C VAL A 27 -19.75 -15.22 -27.40
N GLU A 28 -19.00 -14.90 -28.45
CA GLU A 28 -17.57 -15.12 -28.48
C GLU A 28 -16.97 -14.20 -27.41
N ILE A 29 -16.53 -14.78 -26.29
CA ILE A 29 -15.92 -14.02 -25.21
C ILE A 29 -14.65 -13.40 -25.78
N PRO A 30 -14.52 -12.06 -25.77
CA PRO A 30 -13.38 -11.39 -26.40
C PRO A 30 -12.10 -11.80 -25.68
N LYS A 31 -11.15 -12.37 -26.43
CA LYS A 31 -9.84 -12.74 -25.89
C LYS A 31 -8.95 -11.51 -25.76
N LYS A 32 -8.22 -11.39 -24.66
CA LYS A 32 -7.30 -10.29 -24.39
C LYS A 32 -5.84 -10.75 -24.48
N PRO A 33 -4.96 -9.99 -25.15
CA PRO A 33 -3.52 -10.20 -25.04
C PRO A 33 -3.02 -10.18 -23.59
N LEU A 34 -2.02 -11.01 -23.27
CA LEU A 34 -1.51 -11.17 -21.90
C LEU A 34 -0.91 -9.87 -21.35
N ASP A 35 -0.25 -9.04 -22.17
CA ASP A 35 0.33 -7.76 -21.75
C ASP A 35 -0.72 -6.80 -21.15
N ARG A 36 -1.97 -6.87 -21.63
CA ARG A 36 -3.07 -6.04 -21.14
C ARG A 36 -3.64 -6.49 -19.81
N VAL A 37 -3.59 -7.79 -19.52
CA VAL A 37 -4.18 -8.39 -18.31
C VAL A 37 -3.12 -8.90 -17.32
N PHE A 38 -1.83 -8.79 -17.65
CA PHE A 38 -0.72 -9.32 -16.86
C PHE A 38 -0.79 -8.93 -15.38
N TYR A 39 -1.10 -7.66 -15.11
CA TYR A 39 -1.19 -7.11 -13.75
C TYR A 39 -2.44 -7.53 -12.96
N GLN A 40 -3.33 -8.32 -13.58
CA GLN A 40 -4.53 -8.93 -12.99
C GLN A 40 -4.46 -10.46 -13.02
N THR A 41 -3.27 -11.02 -13.34
CA THR A 41 -3.08 -12.45 -13.50
C THR A 41 -2.16 -13.01 -12.41
N VAL A 42 -2.34 -14.30 -12.17
CA VAL A 42 -1.39 -15.11 -11.41
C VAL A 42 -0.65 -15.99 -12.40
N ILE A 43 0.69 -15.89 -12.41
CA ILE A 43 1.53 -16.66 -13.32
C ILE A 43 2.52 -17.49 -12.52
N VAL A 44 2.46 -18.80 -12.74
CA VAL A 44 3.29 -19.79 -12.07
C VAL A 44 4.04 -20.61 -13.14
N PRO A 45 5.37 -20.72 -13.08
CA PRO A 45 6.09 -21.63 -13.96
C PRO A 45 5.81 -23.08 -13.55
N PHE A 46 5.62 -23.99 -14.52
CA PHE A 46 5.37 -25.40 -14.22
C PHE A 46 6.53 -26.05 -13.47
N ASP A 47 7.75 -25.70 -13.84
CA ASP A 47 9.00 -25.95 -13.12
C ASP A 47 9.21 -24.95 -11.98
N TYR A 48 8.19 -24.87 -11.12
CA TYR A 48 8.14 -24.00 -9.95
C TYR A 48 9.36 -24.15 -9.04
N HIS A 49 9.96 -23.02 -8.70
CA HIS A 49 11.07 -22.88 -7.75
C HIS A 49 10.86 -21.60 -6.91
N ASP A 50 9.73 -21.54 -6.22
CA ASP A 50 9.31 -20.45 -5.32
C ASP A 50 8.92 -19.14 -6.01
N LYS A 51 9.33 -18.89 -7.26
CA LYS A 51 9.00 -17.65 -7.98
C LYS A 51 7.67 -17.70 -8.70
N VAL A 52 6.88 -16.64 -8.53
CA VAL A 52 5.61 -16.40 -9.23
C VAL A 52 5.45 -14.92 -9.56
N PHE A 53 4.53 -14.61 -10.48
CA PHE A 53 3.92 -13.29 -10.56
C PHE A 53 2.52 -13.33 -9.95
N LEU A 54 2.24 -12.44 -9.00
CA LEU A 54 0.90 -12.22 -8.45
C LEU A 54 0.51 -10.78 -8.77
N ASN A 55 -0.49 -10.58 -9.63
CA ASN A 55 -0.95 -9.25 -10.03
C ASN A 55 0.20 -8.35 -10.52
N GLY A 56 1.10 -8.97 -11.28
CA GLY A 56 2.31 -8.36 -11.83
C GLY A 56 3.47 -8.13 -10.87
N GLU A 57 3.37 -8.50 -9.60
CA GLU A 57 4.50 -8.47 -8.66
C GLU A 57 5.28 -9.78 -8.68
N LYS A 58 6.61 -9.72 -8.93
CA LYS A 58 7.49 -10.89 -8.78
C LYS A 58 7.68 -11.15 -7.29
N THR A 59 7.31 -12.33 -6.81
CA THR A 59 7.48 -12.69 -5.41
C THR A 59 7.80 -14.16 -5.20
N ASP A 60 8.26 -14.45 -3.99
CA ASP A 60 8.48 -15.79 -3.48
C ASP A 60 7.19 -16.30 -2.83
N VAL A 61 6.82 -17.54 -3.12
CA VAL A 61 5.75 -18.29 -2.45
C VAL A 61 6.42 -19.38 -1.63
N PHE A 62 6.38 -19.21 -0.32
CA PHE A 62 7.11 -20.10 0.58
C PHE A 62 6.37 -21.42 0.76
N GLY A 63 7.05 -22.50 0.42
CA GLY A 63 6.58 -23.86 0.62
C GLY A 63 7.24 -24.79 -0.39
N ASP A 64 7.57 -26.01 0.04
CA ASP A 64 8.10 -27.04 -0.86
C ASP A 64 6.95 -27.53 -1.77
N TYR A 65 6.56 -26.73 -2.76
CA TYR A 65 5.47 -27.06 -3.68
C TYR A 65 6.02 -27.66 -4.97
N LYS A 66 5.30 -28.65 -5.49
CA LYS A 66 5.58 -29.26 -6.78
C LYS A 66 4.28 -29.35 -7.57
N LEU A 67 4.34 -28.94 -8.82
CA LEU A 67 3.25 -29.13 -9.76
C LEU A 67 3.40 -30.49 -10.44
N TYR A 68 2.28 -31.19 -10.62
CA TYR A 68 2.28 -32.53 -11.21
C TYR A 68 1.45 -32.53 -12.49
N GLU A 69 1.91 -33.27 -13.48
CA GLU A 69 1.11 -33.55 -14.68
C GLU A 69 0.62 -35.01 -14.66
N ARG A 70 -0.68 -35.20 -14.89
CA ARG A 70 -1.33 -36.51 -15.04
C ARG A 70 -2.39 -36.42 -16.11
N ASN A 71 -2.34 -37.31 -17.10
CA ASN A 71 -3.30 -37.36 -18.21
C ASN A 71 -3.51 -36.01 -18.91
N GLY A 72 -2.43 -35.22 -19.10
CA GLY A 72 -2.52 -33.88 -19.69
C GLY A 72 -3.30 -32.86 -18.85
N ARG A 73 -3.37 -33.08 -17.54
CA ARG A 73 -3.92 -32.14 -16.55
C ARG A 73 -2.87 -31.86 -15.49
N VAL A 74 -2.87 -30.62 -15.01
CA VAL A 74 -1.97 -30.19 -13.94
C VAL A 74 -2.67 -30.17 -12.60
N LEU A 75 -1.96 -30.71 -11.63
CA LEU A 75 -2.38 -30.87 -10.26
C LEU A 75 -1.53 -29.96 -9.37
N VAL A 76 -2.21 -29.18 -8.53
CA VAL A 76 -1.60 -28.20 -7.62
C VAL A 76 -1.82 -28.62 -6.16
N PRO A 77 -0.85 -28.46 -5.25
CA PRO A 77 -1.07 -28.69 -3.83
C PRO A 77 -2.19 -27.79 -3.27
N ILE A 78 -3.03 -28.33 -2.37
CA ILE A 78 -4.20 -27.60 -1.81
C ILE A 78 -3.84 -26.21 -1.25
N ARG A 79 -2.71 -26.11 -0.54
CA ARG A 79 -2.26 -24.85 0.11
C ARG A 79 -1.83 -23.81 -0.92
N MET A 80 -1.14 -24.26 -1.96
CA MET A 80 -0.78 -23.38 -3.07
C MET A 80 -2.03 -22.86 -3.77
N MET A 81 -3.03 -23.71 -4.00
CA MET A 81 -4.28 -23.29 -4.65
C MET A 81 -5.02 -22.20 -3.86
N SER A 82 -5.09 -22.31 -2.54
CA SER A 82 -5.64 -21.26 -1.65
C SER A 82 -5.00 -19.91 -1.89
N TYR A 83 -3.67 -19.92 -1.99
CA TYR A 83 -2.86 -18.73 -2.15
C TYR A 83 -3.04 -18.12 -3.54
N LEU A 84 -3.01 -18.93 -4.60
CA LEU A 84 -3.22 -18.48 -5.98
C LEU A 84 -4.65 -17.93 -6.18
N ALA A 85 -5.66 -18.57 -5.59
CA ALA A 85 -7.05 -18.12 -5.67
C ALA A 85 -7.27 -16.77 -4.97
N GLY A 86 -6.67 -16.58 -3.79
CA GLY A 86 -6.76 -15.33 -3.04
C GLY A 86 -6.10 -14.14 -3.75
N ALA A 87 -5.13 -14.37 -4.63
CA ALA A 87 -4.46 -13.30 -5.36
C ALA A 87 -5.33 -12.68 -6.47
N LEU A 88 -6.27 -13.42 -7.08
CA LEU A 88 -7.06 -12.91 -8.23
C LEU A 88 -8.29 -12.07 -7.88
N ASP A 89 -8.82 -12.19 -6.66
CA ASP A 89 -9.98 -11.44 -6.19
C ASP A 89 -9.73 -10.87 -4.78
N GLN A 90 -8.77 -9.95 -4.64
CA GLN A 90 -8.44 -9.37 -3.34
C GLN A 90 -9.64 -8.65 -2.68
N ASP A 91 -10.60 -8.20 -3.48
CA ASP A 91 -11.84 -7.54 -3.09
C ASP A 91 -12.97 -8.51 -2.72
N LYS A 92 -12.89 -9.80 -3.10
CA LYS A 92 -13.95 -10.79 -2.86
C LYS A 92 -13.64 -11.76 -1.74
N GLY A 93 -12.84 -11.33 -0.77
CA GLY A 93 -12.43 -12.10 0.39
C GLY A 93 -11.47 -13.25 0.06
N TYR A 94 -11.03 -13.97 1.09
CA TYR A 94 -10.07 -15.06 0.96
C TYR A 94 -10.74 -16.44 0.83
N TRP A 95 -10.08 -17.34 0.12
CA TRP A 95 -10.44 -18.74 0.08
C TRP A 95 -9.80 -19.47 1.25
N GLN A 96 -10.63 -20.04 2.13
CA GLN A 96 -10.20 -20.86 3.25
C GLN A 96 -10.12 -22.33 2.82
N VAL A 97 -8.95 -22.95 2.98
CA VAL A 97 -8.81 -24.41 2.91
C VAL A 97 -9.13 -25.01 4.26
N ASN A 98 -10.22 -25.77 4.32
CA ASN A 98 -10.62 -26.57 5.46
C ASN A 98 -10.23 -28.03 5.17
N TRP A 99 -9.18 -28.50 5.85
CA TRP A 99 -8.70 -29.88 5.79
C TRP A 99 -8.54 -30.41 7.22
N ASP A 100 -9.04 -31.62 7.48
CA ASP A 100 -9.04 -32.25 8.79
C ASP A 100 -8.17 -33.51 8.76
N GLU A 101 -7.24 -33.62 9.69
CA GLU A 101 -6.37 -34.80 9.83
C GLU A 101 -7.18 -36.09 10.05
N LYS A 102 -8.35 -36.01 10.68
CA LYS A 102 -9.24 -37.16 10.88
C LYS A 102 -9.94 -37.59 9.59
N ASN A 103 -10.05 -36.68 8.62
CA ASN A 103 -10.69 -36.89 7.32
C ASN A 103 -9.73 -36.45 6.21
N PRO A 104 -8.53 -37.07 6.09
CA PRO A 104 -7.44 -36.54 5.28
C PRO A 104 -7.73 -36.58 3.77
N HIS A 105 -8.78 -37.31 3.38
CA HIS A 105 -9.25 -37.42 2.01
C HIS A 105 -10.24 -36.33 1.61
N ASP A 106 -10.83 -35.60 2.56
CA ASP A 106 -11.82 -34.58 2.27
C ASP A 106 -11.14 -33.20 2.25
N VAL A 107 -11.42 -32.44 1.19
CA VAL A 107 -10.91 -31.07 1.00
C VAL A 107 -12.09 -30.16 0.78
N ILE A 108 -12.21 -29.13 1.61
CA ILE A 108 -13.26 -28.13 1.50
C ILE A 108 -12.60 -26.76 1.30
N LEU A 109 -12.98 -26.07 0.23
CA LEU A 109 -12.61 -24.68 -0.02
C LEU A 109 -13.85 -23.81 0.22
N THR A 110 -13.72 -22.79 1.05
CA THR A 110 -14.84 -21.88 1.39
C THR A 110 -14.45 -20.44 1.15
N ASN A 111 -15.33 -19.68 0.51
CA ASN A 111 -15.28 -18.22 0.48
C ASN A 111 -16.59 -17.67 1.04
N TYR A 112 -16.52 -16.97 2.17
CA TYR A 112 -17.70 -16.46 2.86
C TYR A 112 -18.29 -15.21 2.20
N HIS A 113 -17.46 -14.33 1.62
CA HIS A 113 -17.92 -13.15 0.89
C HIS A 113 -18.72 -13.53 -0.35
N GLN A 114 -18.23 -14.54 -1.08
CA GLN A 114 -18.88 -15.06 -2.28
C GLN A 114 -19.96 -16.12 -1.98
N GLN A 115 -20.13 -16.51 -0.71
CA GLN A 115 -21.00 -17.60 -0.28
C GLN A 115 -20.80 -18.89 -1.11
N LYS A 116 -19.54 -19.23 -1.39
CA LYS A 116 -19.16 -20.32 -2.28
C LYS A 116 -18.40 -21.41 -1.53
N THR A 117 -18.78 -22.66 -1.73
CA THR A 117 -18.14 -23.84 -1.13
C THR A 117 -17.83 -24.88 -2.20
N ILE A 118 -16.58 -25.35 -2.23
CA ILE A 118 -16.13 -26.42 -3.12
C ILE A 118 -15.69 -27.60 -2.25
N LYS A 119 -16.31 -28.77 -2.42
CA LYS A 119 -15.97 -30.00 -1.71
C LYS A 119 -15.39 -31.02 -2.68
N LEU A 120 -14.25 -31.57 -2.34
CA LEU A 120 -13.57 -32.60 -3.09
C LEU A 120 -13.18 -33.76 -2.18
N GLN A 121 -13.08 -34.95 -2.77
CA GLN A 121 -12.58 -36.13 -2.08
C GLN A 121 -11.47 -36.78 -2.91
N VAL A 122 -10.39 -37.19 -2.25
CA VAL A 122 -9.26 -37.90 -2.88
C VAL A 122 -9.77 -39.15 -3.59
N ASN A 123 -9.30 -39.35 -4.83
CA ASN A 123 -9.68 -40.43 -5.74
C ASN A 123 -11.16 -40.43 -6.19
N ASN A 124 -11.92 -39.37 -5.92
CA ASN A 124 -13.29 -39.21 -6.41
C ASN A 124 -13.32 -38.26 -7.62
N THR A 125 -13.95 -38.69 -8.72
CA THR A 125 -14.12 -37.89 -9.94
C THR A 125 -15.34 -36.96 -9.89
N THR A 126 -15.98 -36.84 -8.73
CA THR A 126 -17.07 -35.89 -8.49
C THR A 126 -16.64 -34.88 -7.45
N MET A 127 -16.71 -33.61 -7.83
CA MET A 127 -16.61 -32.44 -6.94
C MET A 127 -18.01 -31.91 -6.66
N PHE A 128 -18.20 -31.20 -5.56
CA PHE A 128 -19.45 -30.48 -5.29
C PHE A 128 -19.17 -28.98 -5.18
N VAL A 129 -19.86 -28.17 -5.98
CA VAL A 129 -19.83 -26.70 -5.90
C VAL A 129 -21.18 -26.24 -5.38
N ASN A 130 -21.23 -25.65 -4.20
CA ASN A 130 -22.48 -25.29 -3.51
C ASN A 130 -23.48 -26.46 -3.41
N ASN A 131 -22.94 -27.67 -3.18
CA ASN A 131 -23.65 -28.96 -3.13
C ASN A 131 -24.16 -29.48 -4.49
N GLU A 132 -23.90 -28.79 -5.61
CA GLU A 132 -24.18 -29.31 -6.95
C GLU A 132 -23.01 -30.15 -7.46
N PRO A 133 -23.26 -31.38 -7.97
CA PRO A 133 -22.20 -32.26 -8.44
C PRO A 133 -21.61 -31.79 -9.76
N VAL A 134 -20.28 -31.76 -9.85
CA VAL A 134 -19.48 -31.41 -11.02
C VAL A 134 -18.49 -32.54 -11.30
N ALA A 135 -18.49 -33.05 -12.53
CA ALA A 135 -17.57 -34.10 -12.95
C ALA A 135 -16.14 -33.56 -13.12
N LEU A 136 -15.16 -34.34 -12.70
CA LEU A 136 -13.74 -34.05 -12.84
C LEU A 136 -13.12 -34.97 -13.90
N ASP A 137 -12.31 -34.39 -14.79
CA ASP A 137 -11.49 -35.15 -15.74
C ASP A 137 -10.47 -36.04 -15.03
N VAL A 138 -9.90 -35.53 -13.93
CA VAL A 138 -8.89 -36.20 -13.10
C VAL A 138 -9.24 -35.96 -11.63
N PRO A 139 -9.31 -37.00 -10.78
CA PRO A 139 -9.64 -36.82 -9.37
C PRO A 139 -8.49 -36.15 -8.60
N PRO A 140 -8.75 -35.54 -7.44
CA PRO A 140 -7.70 -35.19 -6.49
C PRO A 140 -6.89 -36.42 -6.10
N GLN A 141 -5.60 -36.26 -5.87
CA GLN A 141 -4.68 -37.36 -5.55
C GLN A 141 -3.89 -37.05 -4.29
N ASN A 142 -3.48 -38.10 -3.57
CA ASN A 142 -2.43 -37.98 -2.56
C ASN A 142 -1.12 -38.43 -3.20
N ILE A 143 -0.18 -37.50 -3.38
CA ILE A 143 1.15 -37.75 -3.93
C ILE A 143 2.17 -37.35 -2.87
N GLU A 144 3.02 -38.29 -2.45
CA GLU A 144 4.09 -38.03 -1.47
C GLU A 144 3.58 -37.37 -0.18
N GLY A 145 2.39 -37.79 0.30
CA GLY A 145 1.78 -37.27 1.52
C GLY A 145 1.08 -35.92 1.35
N ARG A 146 0.96 -35.41 0.12
CA ARG A 146 0.32 -34.12 -0.19
C ARG A 146 -0.91 -34.35 -1.05
N VAL A 147 -2.03 -33.77 -0.64
CA VAL A 147 -3.22 -33.71 -1.49
C VAL A 147 -3.01 -32.68 -2.60
N VAL A 148 -3.20 -33.10 -3.84
CA VAL A 148 -3.09 -32.27 -5.04
C VAL A 148 -4.42 -32.26 -5.79
N LEU A 149 -4.83 -31.09 -6.27
CA LEU A 149 -6.13 -30.83 -6.89
C LEU A 149 -5.98 -30.55 -8.39
N PRO A 150 -6.94 -30.97 -9.24
CA PRO A 150 -6.94 -30.64 -10.66
C PRO A 150 -7.14 -29.13 -10.86
N LEU A 151 -6.07 -28.43 -11.25
CA LEU A 151 -6.04 -26.96 -11.29
C LEU A 151 -7.18 -26.37 -12.12
N ARG A 152 -7.42 -26.90 -13.32
CA ARG A 152 -8.47 -26.41 -14.22
C ARG A 152 -9.85 -26.50 -13.58
N SER A 153 -10.24 -27.68 -13.10
CA SER A 153 -11.57 -27.88 -12.53
C SER A 153 -11.80 -27.03 -11.27
N ILE A 154 -10.77 -26.86 -10.44
CA ILE A 154 -10.86 -25.93 -9.31
C ILE A 154 -11.01 -24.50 -9.81
N SER A 155 -10.19 -24.06 -10.76
CA SER A 155 -10.24 -22.69 -11.28
C SER A 155 -11.60 -22.37 -11.93
N GLU A 156 -12.17 -23.31 -12.69
CA GLU A 156 -13.54 -23.19 -13.23
C GLU A 156 -14.57 -23.09 -12.10
N ALA A 157 -14.45 -23.90 -11.04
CA ALA A 157 -15.28 -23.79 -9.85
C ALA A 157 -15.06 -22.49 -9.07
N LEU A 158 -14.00 -21.73 -9.35
CA LEU A 158 -13.72 -20.39 -8.81
C LEU A 158 -14.12 -19.27 -9.80
N ASP A 159 -14.77 -19.62 -10.91
CA ASP A 159 -15.09 -18.72 -12.03
C ASP A 159 -13.85 -18.03 -12.63
N LYS A 160 -12.73 -18.78 -12.73
CA LYS A 160 -11.44 -18.32 -13.27
C LYS A 160 -11.04 -19.09 -14.52
N GLU A 161 -10.33 -18.39 -15.39
CA GLU A 161 -9.69 -18.93 -16.58
C GLU A 161 -8.30 -19.47 -16.28
N VAL A 162 -7.93 -20.59 -16.92
CA VAL A 162 -6.59 -21.18 -16.86
C VAL A 162 -6.02 -21.33 -18.26
N ALA A 163 -4.98 -20.56 -18.54
CA ALA A 163 -4.24 -20.62 -19.79
C ALA A 163 -2.86 -21.26 -19.59
N TRP A 164 -2.38 -21.90 -20.65
CA TRP A 164 -1.09 -22.59 -20.70
C TRP A 164 -0.23 -21.98 -21.80
N LEU A 165 0.88 -21.35 -21.41
CA LEU A 165 1.78 -20.69 -22.35
C LEU A 165 3.23 -21.09 -22.09
N ASP A 166 3.72 -22.07 -22.87
CA ASP A 166 5.15 -22.46 -22.85
C ASP A 166 5.69 -22.76 -21.43
N LYS A 167 4.97 -23.65 -20.73
CA LYS A 167 5.14 -24.04 -19.32
C LYS A 167 4.75 -22.99 -18.28
N LEU A 168 4.23 -21.83 -18.68
CA LEU A 168 3.56 -20.93 -17.76
C LEU A 168 2.11 -21.36 -17.56
N VAL A 169 1.74 -21.49 -16.29
CA VAL A 169 0.36 -21.60 -15.83
C VAL A 169 -0.13 -20.20 -15.53
N ILE A 170 -1.16 -19.76 -16.25
CA ILE A 170 -1.71 -18.41 -16.08
C ILE A 170 -3.15 -18.56 -15.60
N LEU A 171 -3.46 -18.01 -14.43
CA LEU A 171 -4.82 -17.85 -13.95
C LEU A 171 -5.27 -16.39 -14.15
N SER A 172 -6.51 -16.20 -14.59
CA SER A 172 -7.07 -14.88 -14.88
C SER A 172 -8.60 -14.83 -14.74
N ASN A 173 -9.14 -13.62 -14.63
CA ASN A 173 -10.57 -13.35 -14.83
C ASN A 173 -10.95 -13.22 -16.31
N ASP A 174 -9.97 -12.98 -17.18
CA ASP A 174 -10.17 -12.78 -18.61
C ASP A 174 -9.67 -13.99 -19.43
N VAL A 175 -10.31 -14.23 -20.56
CA VAL A 175 -9.83 -15.22 -21.54
C VAL A 175 -8.61 -14.64 -22.27
N ILE A 176 -7.49 -15.36 -22.23
CA ILE A 176 -6.21 -14.87 -22.76
C ILE A 176 -6.02 -15.30 -24.22
N ASP A 177 -5.64 -14.36 -25.09
CA ASP A 177 -5.19 -14.67 -26.45
C ASP A 177 -3.72 -15.09 -26.44
N LEU A 178 -3.50 -16.40 -26.40
CA LEU A 178 -2.16 -17.01 -26.39
C LEU A 178 -1.39 -16.86 -27.70
N HIS A 179 -2.07 -16.52 -28.80
CA HIS A 179 -1.46 -16.39 -30.12
C HIS A 179 -1.23 -14.95 -30.55
N SER A 180 -1.70 -13.97 -29.77
CA SER A 180 -1.48 -12.57 -30.10
C SER A 180 0.01 -12.23 -30.13
N PRO A 181 0.47 -11.41 -31.09
CA PRO A 181 1.86 -10.94 -31.11
C PRO A 181 2.31 -10.29 -29.80
N GLN A 182 1.40 -9.59 -29.11
CA GLN A 182 1.67 -8.92 -27.84
C GLN A 182 1.91 -9.92 -26.70
N THR A 183 1.12 -11.00 -26.62
CA THR A 183 1.34 -12.11 -25.67
C THR A 183 2.69 -12.77 -25.91
N LEU A 184 3.00 -13.08 -27.17
CA LEU A 184 4.25 -13.74 -27.54
C LEU A 184 5.47 -12.85 -27.27
N ALA A 185 5.34 -11.54 -27.40
CA ALA A 185 6.43 -10.58 -27.18
C ALA A 185 6.91 -10.50 -25.73
N ILE A 186 6.07 -10.83 -24.75
CA ILE A 186 6.41 -10.74 -23.31
C ILE A 186 6.69 -12.09 -22.66
N LYS A 187 6.29 -13.19 -23.31
CA LYS A 187 6.40 -14.56 -22.79
C LYS A 187 7.82 -14.90 -22.31
N ASP A 188 8.84 -14.64 -23.13
CA ASP A 188 10.22 -15.01 -22.79
C ASP A 188 10.78 -14.15 -21.66
N LYS A 189 10.40 -12.86 -21.58
CA LYS A 189 10.75 -11.98 -20.45
C LYS A 189 10.14 -12.48 -19.14
N ILE A 190 8.86 -12.90 -19.16
CA ILE A 190 8.20 -13.48 -17.98
C ILE A 190 8.96 -14.72 -17.51
N LYS A 191 9.26 -15.64 -18.43
CA LYS A 191 10.01 -16.87 -18.11
C LYS A 191 11.39 -16.59 -17.55
N GLU A 192 12.11 -15.61 -18.11
CA GLU A 192 13.41 -15.19 -17.60
C GLU A 192 13.32 -14.72 -16.15
N LYS A 193 12.36 -13.85 -15.82
CA LYS A 193 12.19 -13.36 -14.43
C LYS A 193 11.75 -14.46 -13.47
N LEU A 194 10.95 -15.41 -13.95
CA LEU A 194 10.50 -16.57 -13.20
C LEU A 194 11.51 -17.71 -13.16
N ALA A 195 12.66 -17.62 -13.83
CA ALA A 195 13.75 -18.61 -13.78
C ALA A 195 14.79 -18.29 -12.69
N ASP A 196 14.54 -17.26 -11.88
CA ASP A 196 15.41 -16.80 -10.80
C ASP A 196 15.41 -17.77 -9.62
N VAL A 197 16.44 -18.60 -9.54
CA VAL A 197 16.62 -19.62 -8.49
C VAL A 197 17.22 -19.06 -7.19
N ARG A 198 17.54 -17.76 -7.12
CA ARG A 198 18.08 -17.15 -5.90
C ARG A 198 17.02 -17.16 -4.81
N LYS A 199 17.45 -17.46 -3.59
CA LYS A 199 16.63 -17.27 -2.40
C LYS A 199 16.63 -15.79 -2.03
N GLU A 200 15.53 -15.33 -1.46
CA GLU A 200 15.48 -14.00 -0.86
C GLU A 200 16.64 -13.86 0.13
N ALA A 201 17.30 -12.69 0.11
CA ALA A 201 18.37 -12.36 1.03
C ALA A 201 17.90 -12.58 2.46
N ASP A 202 18.78 -13.17 3.28
CA ASP A 202 18.46 -13.49 4.66
C ASP A 202 17.96 -12.22 5.36
N TYR A 203 16.92 -12.37 6.17
CA TYR A 203 16.37 -11.27 6.95
C TYR A 203 17.45 -10.60 7.81
N GLU A 204 18.41 -11.38 8.33
CA GLU A 204 19.53 -10.88 9.13
C GLU A 204 20.56 -10.07 8.32
N ASN A 205 20.63 -10.26 7.00
CA ASN A 205 21.54 -9.54 6.11
C ASN A 205 20.94 -8.25 5.54
N ARG A 206 19.67 -7.94 5.86
CA ARG A 206 18.98 -6.78 5.32
C ARG A 206 19.60 -5.49 5.85
N LEU A 207 19.92 -4.61 4.91
CA LEU A 207 20.48 -3.30 5.19
C LEU A 207 19.40 -2.23 5.00
N TRP A 208 19.30 -1.31 5.95
CA TRP A 208 18.35 -0.20 5.89
C TRP A 208 19.09 1.11 5.58
N PRO A 209 19.05 1.60 4.33
CA PRO A 209 19.67 2.87 3.96
C PRO A 209 19.10 4.02 4.81
N VAL A 210 19.99 4.80 5.41
CA VAL A 210 19.64 5.95 6.26
C VAL A 210 19.90 7.26 5.52
N ALA A 211 21.10 7.40 4.94
CA ALA A 211 21.50 8.61 4.24
C ALA A 211 22.62 8.31 3.24
N LYS A 212 22.81 9.23 2.29
CA LYS A 212 24.10 9.39 1.61
C LYS A 212 24.59 10.81 1.83
N PHE A 213 25.77 10.93 2.42
CA PHE A 213 26.42 12.22 2.64
C PHE A 213 27.84 12.13 2.10
N ASP A 214 28.20 13.10 1.25
CA ASP A 214 29.47 13.09 0.51
C ASP A 214 29.70 11.74 -0.21
N HIS A 215 30.82 11.06 0.07
CA HIS A 215 31.15 9.76 -0.53
C HIS A 215 30.61 8.55 0.26
N HIS A 216 29.97 8.78 1.41
CA HIS A 216 29.53 7.70 2.31
C HIS A 216 28.04 7.40 2.21
N ILE A 217 27.72 6.11 2.19
CA ILE A 217 26.38 5.59 2.41
C ILE A 217 26.29 5.17 3.86
N TYR A 218 25.28 5.65 4.58
CA TYR A 218 24.98 5.30 5.96
C TYR A 218 23.77 4.36 5.98
N TYR A 219 23.84 3.30 6.78
CA TYR A 219 22.80 2.30 6.86
C TYR A 219 22.78 1.61 8.22
N ILE A 220 21.61 1.14 8.61
CA ILE A 220 21.42 0.36 9.84
C ILE A 220 21.52 -1.13 9.53
N LYS A 221 22.21 -1.85 10.42
CA LYS A 221 22.18 -3.32 10.50
C LYS A 221 21.46 -3.76 11.76
N THR A 222 20.70 -4.83 11.68
CA THR A 222 20.03 -5.44 12.83
C THR A 222 20.58 -6.84 13.05
N THR A 223 21.14 -7.09 14.24
CA THR A 223 21.59 -8.42 14.65
C THR A 223 20.60 -9.02 15.62
N TYR A 224 20.09 -10.22 15.32
CA TYR A 224 19.13 -10.93 16.17
C TYR A 224 19.83 -11.91 17.11
N SER A 225 19.25 -12.11 18.28
CA SER A 225 19.70 -13.02 19.33
C SER A 225 18.49 -13.64 20.02
N GLU A 226 18.71 -14.67 20.86
CA GLU A 226 17.63 -15.31 21.63
C GLU A 226 16.89 -14.32 22.55
N THR A 227 17.55 -13.24 22.99
CA THR A 227 17.03 -12.29 23.97
C THR A 227 16.54 -10.96 23.35
N GLY A 228 16.55 -10.83 22.03
CA GLY A 228 16.14 -9.60 21.33
C GLY A 228 17.04 -9.28 20.14
N TYR A 229 17.11 -8.01 19.78
CA TYR A 229 17.93 -7.53 18.67
C TYR A 229 18.77 -6.31 19.06
N ILE A 230 19.83 -6.07 18.31
CA ILE A 230 20.68 -4.88 18.40
C ILE A 230 20.68 -4.22 17.03
N GLU A 231 20.53 -2.91 17.00
CA GLU A 231 20.66 -2.11 15.78
C GLU A 231 21.91 -1.26 15.85
N GLU A 232 22.64 -1.19 14.75
CA GLU A 232 23.94 -0.53 14.70
C GLU A 232 24.05 0.31 13.42
N LEU A 233 24.63 1.50 13.52
CA LEU A 233 24.87 2.37 12.39
C LEU A 233 26.21 2.03 11.73
N TYR A 234 26.18 1.78 10.43
CA TYR A 234 27.35 1.55 9.61
C TYR A 234 27.46 2.60 8.52
N ARG A 235 28.68 2.78 8.03
CA ARG A 235 28.94 3.49 6.79
C ARG A 235 29.88 2.72 5.89
N LYS A 236 29.81 3.00 4.60
CA LYS A 236 30.84 2.62 3.62
C LYS A 236 30.90 3.60 2.47
N THR A 237 32.00 3.62 1.74
CA THR A 237 32.04 4.18 0.37
C THR A 237 31.70 3.09 -0.65
N ASP A 238 31.45 3.45 -1.90
CA ASP A 238 30.99 2.50 -2.93
C ASP A 238 31.86 1.24 -3.06
N ASN A 239 33.19 1.39 -2.91
CA ASN A 239 34.17 0.30 -2.98
C ASN A 239 35.01 0.14 -1.69
N GLY A 240 34.61 0.82 -0.61
CA GLY A 240 35.33 0.82 0.66
C GLY A 240 34.86 -0.29 1.59
N PRO A 241 35.66 -0.64 2.61
CA PRO A 241 35.20 -1.50 3.68
C PRO A 241 34.06 -0.82 4.43
N GLU A 242 33.19 -1.63 5.01
CA GLU A 242 32.23 -1.12 5.97
C GLU A 242 32.90 -0.78 7.30
N VAL A 243 32.40 0.28 7.93
CA VAL A 243 32.90 0.79 9.20
C VAL A 243 31.69 1.01 10.11
N LYS A 244 31.67 0.31 11.25
CA LYS A 244 30.72 0.57 12.33
C LYS A 244 30.98 1.96 12.89
N ILE A 245 29.91 2.71 13.14
CA ILE A 245 29.95 4.00 13.81
C ILE A 245 29.67 3.78 15.29
N ASP A 246 30.64 4.10 16.14
CA ASP A 246 30.48 4.00 17.59
C ASP A 246 29.60 5.15 18.08
N LEU A 247 28.39 4.82 18.50
CA LEU A 247 27.44 5.75 19.09
C LEU A 247 27.35 5.52 20.61
N PRO A 248 26.98 6.54 21.39
CA PRO A 248 26.81 6.39 22.84
C PRO A 248 25.65 5.43 23.15
N GLY A 249 25.82 4.59 24.17
CA GLY A 249 24.75 3.79 24.77
C GLY A 249 24.31 2.56 23.95
N LYS A 250 23.04 2.17 24.14
CA LYS A 250 22.35 1.15 23.35
C LYS A 250 21.36 1.85 22.42
N GLU A 251 21.61 1.75 21.11
CA GLU A 251 20.87 2.45 20.07
C GLU A 251 19.49 1.83 19.81
N ASN A 252 18.54 2.67 19.42
CA ASN A 252 17.25 2.27 18.86
C ASN A 252 16.90 3.20 17.70
N PHE A 253 16.87 2.65 16.49
CA PHE A 253 16.61 3.35 15.25
C PHE A 253 15.20 3.10 14.70
N SER A 254 14.36 2.32 15.38
CA SER A 254 12.98 2.01 14.92
C SER A 254 12.18 3.25 14.52
N HIS A 255 12.46 4.42 15.13
CA HIS A 255 11.78 5.69 14.86
C HIS A 255 12.77 6.84 14.63
N HIS A 256 13.92 6.56 14.01
CA HIS A 256 14.88 7.60 13.67
C HIS A 256 14.34 8.57 12.60
N LYS A 257 14.87 9.80 12.57
CA LYS A 257 14.50 10.80 11.56
C LYS A 257 15.74 11.51 11.03
N ILE A 258 15.73 11.80 9.73
CA ILE A 258 16.75 12.66 9.11
C ILE A 258 16.20 14.08 9.00
N ILE A 259 16.90 15.03 9.60
CA ILE A 259 16.58 16.45 9.54
C ILE A 259 17.87 17.19 9.20
N ASP A 260 17.87 17.98 8.12
CA ASP A 260 19.01 18.80 7.69
C ASP A 260 20.38 18.08 7.62
N ASN A 261 20.39 16.84 7.12
CA ASN A 261 21.58 15.97 7.08
C ASN A 261 22.12 15.57 8.47
N GLU A 262 21.25 15.49 9.46
CA GLU A 262 21.56 14.90 10.76
C GLU A 262 20.57 13.77 11.06
N LEU A 263 21.09 12.71 11.69
CA LEU A 263 20.31 11.56 12.16
C LEU A 263 19.91 11.78 13.61
N TYR A 264 18.61 11.88 13.86
CA TYR A 264 18.01 11.92 15.18
C TYR A 264 17.62 10.50 15.59
N TYR A 265 18.12 10.03 16.72
CA TYR A 265 17.94 8.65 17.16
C TYR A 265 17.91 8.53 18.69
N ILE A 266 17.27 7.47 19.19
CA ILE A 266 17.20 7.19 20.62
C ILE A 266 18.41 6.36 21.02
N SER A 267 18.95 6.65 22.20
CA SER A 267 19.91 5.77 22.85
C SER A 267 19.66 5.66 24.35
N GLN A 268 19.88 4.46 24.91
CA GLN A 268 19.91 4.24 26.34
C GLN A 268 21.35 4.32 26.87
N VAL A 269 21.66 5.35 27.67
CA VAL A 269 22.97 5.58 28.28
C VAL A 269 22.85 5.44 29.79
N ASN A 270 23.59 4.49 30.39
CA ASN A 270 23.53 4.21 31.84
C ASN A 270 22.10 3.98 32.37
N GLY A 271 21.25 3.32 31.57
CA GLY A 271 19.85 3.03 31.93
C GLY A 271 18.87 4.19 31.76
N LYS A 272 19.30 5.33 31.22
CA LYS A 272 18.43 6.47 30.89
C LYS A 272 18.24 6.60 29.38
N SER A 273 17.02 6.89 28.96
CA SER A 273 16.71 7.15 27.56
C SER A 273 17.06 8.59 27.20
N GLU A 274 17.80 8.76 26.10
CA GLU A 274 18.27 10.05 25.61
C GLU A 274 17.98 10.16 24.11
N LEU A 275 17.68 11.37 23.65
CA LEU A 275 17.60 11.69 22.23
C LEU A 275 18.96 12.24 21.79
N HIS A 276 19.55 11.64 20.76
CA HIS A 276 20.87 11.99 20.23
C HIS A 276 20.76 12.45 18.78
N ILE A 277 21.76 13.22 18.38
CA ILE A 277 21.94 13.67 17.00
C ILE A 277 23.31 13.22 16.53
N PHE A 278 23.33 12.47 15.43
CA PHE A 278 24.54 12.14 14.69
C PHE A 278 24.63 13.01 13.43
N SER A 279 25.66 13.85 13.36
CA SER A 279 25.93 14.70 12.21
C SER A 279 26.75 13.93 11.17
N PHE A 280 26.23 13.82 9.94
CA PHE A 280 26.97 13.20 8.85
C PHE A 280 28.16 14.04 8.39
N ALA A 281 28.17 15.34 8.69
CA ALA A 281 29.19 16.28 8.22
C ALA A 281 30.52 16.20 8.97
N ASP A 282 30.47 15.98 10.30
CA ASP A 282 31.65 15.86 11.15
C ASP A 282 31.76 14.50 11.85
N GLU A 283 30.81 13.60 11.58
CA GLU A 283 30.76 12.22 12.05
C GLU A 283 30.80 12.09 13.57
N LYS A 284 30.13 13.02 14.25
CA LYS A 284 30.03 13.06 15.70
C LYS A 284 28.59 12.94 16.15
N SER A 285 28.41 12.18 17.23
CA SER A 285 27.17 12.16 17.99
C SER A 285 27.23 13.16 19.14
N ARG A 286 26.09 13.78 19.43
CA ARG A 286 25.85 14.60 20.61
C ARG A 286 24.47 14.31 21.18
N LYS A 287 24.35 14.37 22.51
CA LYS A 287 23.05 14.35 23.19
C LYS A 287 22.29 15.65 22.87
N LEU A 288 21.02 15.52 22.48
CA LEU A 288 20.08 16.62 22.38
C LEU A 288 19.41 16.88 23.72
N CYS A 289 18.78 15.87 24.31
CA CYS A 289 18.10 15.97 25.60
C CYS A 289 17.88 14.60 26.26
N ASP A 290 17.55 14.60 27.56
CA ASP A 290 16.98 13.43 28.25
C ASP A 290 15.52 13.23 27.83
N LEU A 291 15.07 11.98 27.73
CA LEU A 291 13.66 11.61 27.52
C LEU A 291 12.91 11.40 28.86
N GLY A 292 13.49 11.87 29.96
CA GLY A 292 12.91 11.75 31.30
C GLY A 292 12.74 10.30 31.75
N ASN A 293 11.52 9.96 32.18
CA ASN A 293 11.17 8.60 32.62
C ASN A 293 10.69 7.70 31.48
N TRP A 294 10.56 8.24 30.26
CA TRP A 294 10.09 7.47 29.12
C TRP A 294 11.17 6.51 28.60
N ASN A 295 10.77 5.30 28.20
CA ASN A 295 11.66 4.28 27.66
C ASN A 295 11.17 3.78 26.29
N PRO A 296 12.06 3.50 25.32
CA PRO A 296 11.67 2.85 24.07
C PRO A 296 11.07 1.44 24.23
N GLU A 297 11.20 0.80 25.41
CA GLU A 297 10.49 -0.44 25.72
C GLU A 297 9.03 -0.20 26.14
N ASP A 298 8.70 1.03 26.57
CA ASP A 298 7.36 1.43 26.99
C ASP A 298 6.52 2.00 25.84
N GLY A 299 7.08 2.24 24.65
CA GLY A 299 6.35 2.80 23.50
C GLY A 299 7.24 3.20 22.33
N TRP A 300 6.89 4.27 21.59
CA TRP A 300 7.67 4.77 20.45
C TRP A 300 7.65 6.29 20.30
N ILE A 301 8.51 6.84 19.43
CA ILE A 301 8.39 8.23 18.97
C ILE A 301 7.41 8.25 17.79
N SER A 302 6.31 8.98 17.91
CA SER A 302 5.32 9.10 16.83
C SER A 302 5.74 10.11 15.77
N ASP A 303 6.29 11.25 16.18
CA ASP A 303 6.95 12.21 15.28
C ASP A 303 7.94 13.09 16.05
N MET A 304 8.88 13.72 15.33
CA MET A 304 9.78 14.73 15.87
C MET A 304 10.20 15.71 14.79
N GLY A 305 10.55 16.94 15.14
CA GLY A 305 11.12 17.87 14.18
C GLY A 305 11.08 19.32 14.59
N TYR A 306 11.57 20.18 13.70
CA TYR A 306 11.53 21.62 13.91
C TYR A 306 10.27 22.23 13.31
N LEU A 307 9.61 23.08 14.09
CA LEU A 307 8.59 24.02 13.64
C LEU A 307 8.98 25.40 14.16
N ASN A 308 9.05 26.41 13.29
CA ASN A 308 9.44 27.78 13.64
C ASN A 308 10.78 27.86 14.43
N ASN A 309 11.78 27.06 14.05
CA ASN A 309 13.09 26.91 14.72
C ASN A 309 13.04 26.33 16.14
N GLU A 310 11.90 25.81 16.59
CA GLU A 310 11.76 25.13 17.88
C GLU A 310 11.60 23.62 17.65
N PHE A 311 12.24 22.81 18.48
CA PHE A 311 12.20 21.35 18.33
C PHE A 311 11.05 20.76 19.14
N TYR A 312 10.29 19.87 18.51
CA TYR A 312 9.17 19.16 19.10
C TYR A 312 9.35 17.65 18.95
N VAL A 313 8.80 16.90 19.90
CA VAL A 313 8.77 15.43 19.85
C VAL A 313 7.48 14.91 20.47
N ILE A 314 6.86 13.93 19.82
CA ILE A 314 5.71 13.19 20.34
C ILE A 314 6.19 11.84 20.84
N LEU A 315 6.01 11.59 22.14
CA LEU A 315 6.32 10.32 22.76
C LEU A 315 5.02 9.56 22.99
N HIS A 316 4.91 8.37 22.39
CA HIS A 316 3.86 7.41 22.66
C HIS A 316 4.27 6.48 23.80
N SER A 317 3.36 6.23 24.73
CA SER A 317 3.52 5.28 25.83
C SER A 317 2.40 4.25 25.81
N GLY A 318 2.71 2.98 26.06
CA GLY A 318 1.78 1.85 26.02
C GLY A 318 1.62 1.24 24.62
N ASP A 319 0.64 0.34 24.50
CA ASP A 319 0.32 -0.31 23.22
C ASP A 319 -0.64 0.54 22.36
N LEU A 320 -1.02 0.02 21.19
CA LEU A 320 -1.95 0.69 20.27
C LEU A 320 -3.39 0.84 20.82
N THR A 321 -3.77 0.05 21.82
CA THR A 321 -5.13 0.02 22.37
C THR A 321 -5.27 0.95 23.58
N MET A 322 -4.38 0.82 24.54
CA MET A 322 -4.40 1.51 25.83
C MET A 322 -3.34 2.61 25.94
N GLY A 323 -2.51 2.82 24.92
CA GLY A 323 -1.45 3.83 24.95
C GLY A 323 -1.93 5.28 24.88
N TRP A 324 -0.99 6.21 25.01
CA TRP A 324 -1.23 7.65 25.04
C TRP A 324 -0.01 8.39 24.51
N GLU A 325 -0.20 9.60 24.00
CA GLU A 325 0.85 10.45 23.47
C GLU A 325 0.99 11.77 24.23
N ASN A 326 2.23 12.18 24.45
CA ASN A 326 2.57 13.48 24.99
C ASN A 326 3.46 14.21 23.97
N LEU A 327 3.08 15.45 23.65
CA LEU A 327 3.84 16.36 22.81
C LEU A 327 4.72 17.24 23.71
N TYR A 328 6.02 17.20 23.43
CA TYR A 328 7.02 17.98 24.14
C TYR A 328 7.64 19.02 23.21
N LYS A 329 7.96 20.17 23.79
CA LYS A 329 8.84 21.18 23.22
C LYS A 329 10.18 21.15 23.93
N LEU A 330 11.27 21.25 23.18
CA LEU A 330 12.61 21.39 23.74
C LEU A 330 12.85 22.84 24.18
N GLU A 331 13.05 23.06 25.48
CA GLU A 331 13.37 24.36 26.07
C GLU A 331 14.67 24.23 26.89
N ASN A 332 15.71 24.99 26.53
CA ASN A 332 17.00 25.03 27.25
C ASN A 332 17.67 23.65 27.47
N GLY A 333 17.46 22.69 26.56
CA GLY A 333 18.01 21.33 26.65
C GLY A 333 17.12 20.33 27.40
N GLU A 334 15.95 20.75 27.87
CA GLU A 334 14.98 19.90 28.58
C GLU A 334 13.66 19.81 27.80
N LEU A 335 13.01 18.65 27.87
CA LEU A 335 11.69 18.47 27.30
C LEU A 335 10.62 18.99 28.24
N LYS A 336 9.81 19.92 27.77
CA LYS A 336 8.64 20.45 28.46
C LYS A 336 7.39 19.98 27.74
N GLU A 337 6.53 19.30 28.47
CA GLU A 337 5.23 18.87 27.96
C GLU A 337 4.35 20.09 27.67
N ILE A 338 3.77 20.12 26.47
CA ILE A 338 2.88 21.21 26.04
C ILE A 338 1.47 20.75 25.67
N ALA A 339 1.31 19.47 25.32
CA ALA A 339 0.00 18.89 25.03
C ALA A 339 0.03 17.37 25.25
N ASP A 340 -1.15 16.82 25.48
CA ASP A 340 -1.40 15.40 25.67
C ASP A 340 -2.64 14.96 24.86
N GLY A 341 -2.63 13.72 24.39
CA GLY A 341 -3.72 13.15 23.60
C GLY A 341 -3.61 11.66 23.43
N LYS A 342 -4.71 11.00 23.04
CA LYS A 342 -4.71 9.55 22.79
C LYS A 342 -3.80 9.18 21.62
N SER A 343 -3.91 9.92 20.52
CA SER A 343 -3.04 9.84 19.35
C SER A 343 -3.17 11.14 18.57
N PHE A 344 -2.11 11.92 18.45
CA PHE A 344 -2.06 13.10 17.61
C PHE A 344 -2.08 12.67 16.15
N THR A 345 -2.91 13.31 15.33
CA THR A 345 -2.88 13.08 13.87
C THR A 345 -2.05 14.10 13.13
N HIS A 346 -2.07 15.35 13.59
CA HIS A 346 -1.19 16.40 13.11
C HIS A 346 -1.15 17.56 14.12
N PHE A 347 -0.10 18.36 14.07
CA PHE A 347 -0.03 19.63 14.78
C PHE A 347 0.77 20.68 14.00
N ASP A 348 0.45 21.96 14.22
CA ASP A 348 1.18 23.09 13.66
C ASP A 348 1.12 24.29 14.61
N VAL A 349 2.04 25.25 14.47
CA VAL A 349 2.22 26.38 15.38
C VAL A 349 2.11 27.71 14.63
N ALA A 350 1.31 28.62 15.18
CA ALA A 350 1.20 29.98 14.65
C ALA A 350 1.16 31.03 15.76
N GLY A 351 2.18 31.89 15.78
CA GLY A 351 2.38 32.85 16.87
C GLY A 351 2.54 32.11 18.19
N ASP A 352 1.78 32.54 19.20
CA ASP A 352 1.81 31.94 20.54
C ASP A 352 0.87 30.74 20.69
N TYR A 353 0.37 30.17 19.58
CA TYR A 353 -0.64 29.12 19.61
C TYR A 353 -0.21 27.85 18.89
N LEU A 354 -0.46 26.71 19.53
CA LEU A 354 -0.38 25.37 18.96
C LEU A 354 -1.78 24.92 18.54
N TYR A 355 -1.89 24.35 17.35
CA TYR A 355 -3.12 23.76 16.79
C TYR A 355 -2.90 22.29 16.51
N PHE A 356 -3.81 21.42 16.93
CA PHE A 356 -3.65 19.98 16.74
C PHE A 356 -4.96 19.22 16.78
N THR A 357 -4.94 18.02 16.21
CA THR A 357 -6.07 17.08 16.23
C THR A 357 -5.69 15.80 16.95
N VAL A 358 -6.63 15.26 17.73
CA VAL A 358 -6.43 14.00 18.47
C VAL A 358 -7.44 12.95 18.00
N PHE A 359 -6.98 11.72 17.78
CA PHE A 359 -7.80 10.57 17.44
C PHE A 359 -7.97 9.62 18.62
N HIS A 360 -9.19 9.10 18.81
CA HIS A 360 -9.50 8.16 19.89
C HIS A 360 -10.30 6.95 19.39
N PRO A 361 -9.69 5.93 18.77
CA PRO A 361 -10.37 4.90 17.95
C PRO A 361 -11.52 4.09 18.59
N MET A 362 -11.78 4.24 19.89
CA MET A 362 -12.79 3.50 20.66
C MET A 362 -13.86 4.37 21.35
N ALA A 363 -13.95 5.67 21.06
CA ALA A 363 -14.93 6.58 21.67
C ALA A 363 -15.65 7.43 20.62
N ASN A 364 -16.55 8.32 21.03
CA ASN A 364 -16.93 9.44 20.17
C ASN A 364 -15.79 10.46 20.22
N TRP A 365 -15.21 10.79 19.07
CA TRP A 365 -14.10 11.73 18.93
C TRP A 365 -14.53 13.00 18.18
N ALA A 366 -15.81 13.37 18.25
CA ALA A 366 -16.23 14.72 17.92
C ALA A 366 -15.53 15.74 18.84
N ASN A 367 -15.44 16.99 18.40
CA ASN A 367 -14.80 18.09 19.14
C ASN A 367 -13.31 17.84 19.39
N ASN A 368 -12.57 17.32 18.40
CA ASN A 368 -11.17 16.88 18.58
C ASN A 368 -10.09 17.80 17.99
N LEU A 369 -10.46 18.99 17.50
CA LEU A 369 -9.52 20.03 17.11
C LEU A 369 -9.27 20.94 18.30
N PHE A 370 -8.00 21.16 18.64
CA PHE A 370 -7.60 21.91 19.83
C PHE A 370 -6.69 23.08 19.46
N ARG A 371 -6.76 24.11 20.31
CA ARG A 371 -5.80 25.20 20.38
C ARG A 371 -5.25 25.31 21.79
N ILE A 372 -3.93 25.49 21.91
CA ILE A 372 -3.26 25.79 23.18
C ILE A 372 -2.48 27.09 23.05
N ASN A 373 -2.67 28.01 23.99
CA ASN A 373 -1.78 29.16 24.15
C ASN A 373 -0.48 28.69 24.82
N LEU A 374 0.65 28.79 24.12
CA LEU A 374 1.95 28.30 24.56
C LEU A 374 2.56 29.11 25.72
N ILE A 375 2.03 30.30 26.00
CA ILE A 375 2.46 31.15 27.13
C ILE A 375 1.65 30.84 28.38
N THR A 376 0.31 30.76 28.27
CA THR A 376 -0.58 30.58 29.43
C THR A 376 -0.88 29.11 29.74
N GLY A 377 -0.72 28.21 28.77
CA GLY A 377 -1.13 26.81 28.84
C GLY A 377 -2.64 26.60 28.71
N GLU A 378 -3.40 27.66 28.39
CA GLU A 378 -4.85 27.57 28.22
C GLU A 378 -5.18 26.75 26.96
N LYS A 379 -5.98 25.68 27.15
CA LYS A 379 -6.41 24.74 26.11
C LYS A 379 -7.91 24.91 25.87
N GLU A 380 -8.30 24.96 24.60
CA GLU A 380 -9.70 24.96 24.17
C GLU A 380 -9.90 24.11 22.92
N ASN A 381 -11.15 23.72 22.69
CA ASN A 381 -11.57 23.04 21.48
C ASN A 381 -12.01 24.07 20.43
N LEU A 382 -11.78 23.77 19.15
CA LEU A 382 -12.16 24.63 18.03
C LEU A 382 -13.13 23.93 17.07
N GLY A 383 -13.87 24.74 16.31
CA GLY A 383 -14.83 24.27 15.30
C GLY A 383 -16.15 23.81 15.92
N ASP A 384 -16.97 23.18 15.09
CA ASP A 384 -18.25 22.60 15.54
C ASP A 384 -18.04 21.38 16.45
N PRO A 385 -18.62 21.35 17.67
CA PRO A 385 -18.49 20.24 18.60
C PRO A 385 -19.10 18.91 18.14
N GLU A 386 -19.96 18.90 17.10
CA GLU A 386 -20.52 17.68 16.52
C GLU A 386 -19.61 17.07 15.43
N PHE A 387 -18.48 17.73 15.12
CA PHE A 387 -17.57 17.33 14.06
C PHE A 387 -16.28 16.72 14.59
N THR A 388 -15.74 15.84 13.77
CA THR A 388 -14.39 15.29 13.90
C THR A 388 -13.51 15.84 12.79
N TYR A 389 -12.31 16.24 13.15
CA TYR A 389 -11.31 16.85 12.28
C TYR A 389 -10.02 16.03 12.21
N GLY A 390 -9.28 16.17 11.12
CA GLY A 390 -7.97 15.53 10.91
C GLY A 390 -8.05 14.02 10.74
N ILE A 391 -9.24 13.48 10.42
CA ILE A 391 -9.51 12.05 10.23
C ILE A 391 -10.25 11.81 8.92
N LEU A 392 -9.71 10.93 8.09
CA LEU A 392 -10.43 10.34 6.96
C LEU A 392 -11.38 9.26 7.48
N ARG A 393 -12.68 9.43 7.25
CA ARG A 393 -13.70 8.40 7.45
C ARG A 393 -14.07 7.80 6.09
N LYS A 394 -13.90 6.48 5.95
CA LYS A 394 -14.27 5.74 4.74
C LYS A 394 -15.23 4.61 5.07
N ALA A 395 -16.44 4.70 4.54
CA ALA A 395 -17.42 3.62 4.56
C ALA A 395 -17.16 2.64 3.41
N HIS A 396 -17.32 1.34 3.69
CA HIS A 396 -17.16 0.25 2.72
C HIS A 396 -18.52 -0.39 2.41
N ASP A 397 -18.61 -1.09 1.28
CA ASP A 397 -19.87 -1.69 0.79
C ASP A 397 -20.44 -2.77 1.72
N ASP A 398 -19.60 -3.39 2.55
CA ASP A 398 -20.01 -4.36 3.57
C ASP A 398 -20.56 -3.69 4.86
N GLY A 399 -20.64 -2.36 4.88
CA GLY A 399 -21.09 -1.56 6.01
C GLY A 399 -20.02 -1.30 7.07
N SER A 400 -18.79 -1.80 6.87
CA SER A 400 -17.66 -1.46 7.73
C SER A 400 -17.18 -0.02 7.48
N VAL A 401 -16.50 0.56 8.47
CA VAL A 401 -15.93 1.90 8.37
C VAL A 401 -14.46 1.83 8.80
N SER A 402 -13.57 2.44 8.01
CA SER A 402 -12.16 2.60 8.35
C SER A 402 -11.81 4.06 8.57
N TYR A 403 -10.81 4.27 9.43
CA TYR A 403 -10.30 5.60 9.79
C TYR A 403 -8.80 5.70 9.55
N SER A 404 -8.32 6.85 9.10
CA SER A 404 -6.89 7.17 9.06
C SER A 404 -6.65 8.65 9.39
N GLY A 405 -5.55 8.93 10.09
CA GLY A 405 -5.13 10.31 10.38
C GLY A 405 -4.73 11.05 9.10
N GLU A 406 -5.03 12.35 9.05
CA GLU A 406 -4.79 13.20 7.89
C GLU A 406 -4.19 14.55 8.27
N SER A 407 -3.67 15.25 7.26
CA SER A 407 -2.92 16.49 7.45
C SER A 407 -3.79 17.65 7.94
N LEU A 408 -3.15 18.59 8.65
CA LEU A 408 -3.69 19.90 9.01
C LEU A 408 -2.73 20.98 8.50
N TYR A 409 -3.26 22.07 7.96
CA TYR A 409 -2.46 23.18 7.47
C TYR A 409 -2.96 24.51 8.04
N LEU A 410 -2.06 25.45 8.26
CA LEU A 410 -2.38 26.80 8.69
C LEU A 410 -2.04 27.84 7.60
N ASP A 411 -2.93 28.80 7.36
CA ASP A 411 -2.58 30.09 6.76
C ASP A 411 -2.69 31.21 7.82
N GLU A 412 -2.49 32.48 7.48
CA GLU A 412 -2.50 33.60 8.44
C GLU A 412 -3.75 33.66 9.35
N GLU A 413 -4.91 33.26 8.85
CA GLU A 413 -6.21 33.43 9.51
C GLU A 413 -6.94 32.11 9.80
N ASN A 414 -6.59 31.03 9.10
CA ASN A 414 -7.39 29.81 9.02
C ASN A 414 -6.58 28.53 9.25
N ILE A 415 -7.32 27.49 9.58
CA ILE A 415 -6.96 26.09 9.70
C ILE A 415 -7.65 25.36 8.55
N TYR A 416 -6.93 24.49 7.85
CA TYR A 416 -7.46 23.60 6.84
C TYR A 416 -7.27 22.17 7.29
N THR A 417 -8.34 21.39 7.33
CA THR A 417 -8.30 20.00 7.76
C THR A 417 -9.48 19.22 7.17
N LEU A 418 -9.36 17.89 7.10
CA LEU A 418 -10.53 17.06 6.80
C LEU A 418 -11.50 17.11 7.99
N GLY A 419 -12.79 17.17 7.71
CA GLY A 419 -13.85 17.14 8.72
C GLY A 419 -15.03 16.30 8.29
N HIS A 420 -15.74 15.72 9.25
CA HIS A 420 -17.04 15.09 9.05
C HIS A 420 -17.88 15.17 10.33
N LYS A 421 -19.20 15.13 10.16
CA LYS A 421 -20.15 15.14 11.27
C LYS A 421 -20.33 13.73 11.83
N GLU A 422 -20.09 13.55 13.12
CA GLU A 422 -20.16 12.22 13.75
C GLU A 422 -21.58 11.67 13.83
N SER A 423 -22.57 12.54 14.06
CA SER A 423 -23.97 12.12 14.14
C SER A 423 -24.55 11.62 12.80
N ASP A 424 -23.90 11.92 11.68
CA ASP A 424 -24.33 11.48 10.35
C ASP A 424 -23.36 10.42 9.81
N PRO A 425 -23.70 9.12 9.84
CA PRO A 425 -22.80 8.07 9.38
C PRO A 425 -22.54 8.11 7.87
N LEU A 426 -23.29 8.89 7.10
CA LEU A 426 -23.13 9.03 5.65
C LEU A 426 -22.26 10.23 5.26
N ASP A 427 -21.93 11.12 6.20
CA ASP A 427 -21.10 12.31 5.90
C ASP A 427 -19.63 11.91 5.67
N GLN A 428 -19.18 11.92 4.43
CA GLN A 428 -17.78 11.58 4.15
C GLN A 428 -16.86 12.77 4.44
N SER A 429 -15.64 12.47 4.90
CA SER A 429 -14.62 13.48 5.16
C SER A 429 -14.45 14.41 3.97
N SER A 430 -14.46 15.71 4.23
CA SER A 430 -14.25 16.78 3.24
C SER A 430 -13.29 17.80 3.83
N VAL A 431 -12.61 18.59 2.99
CA VAL A 431 -11.76 19.70 3.49
C VAL A 431 -12.65 20.84 4.00
N TYR A 432 -12.40 21.25 5.24
CA TYR A 432 -12.97 22.43 5.88
C TYR A 432 -11.91 23.51 6.07
N LYS A 433 -12.32 24.76 5.86
CA LYS A 433 -11.61 25.96 6.28
C LYS A 433 -12.25 26.45 7.58
N ILE A 434 -11.45 26.63 8.62
CA ILE A 434 -11.91 27.01 9.96
C ILE A 434 -11.09 28.22 10.40
N SER A 435 -11.71 29.28 10.89
CA SER A 435 -10.96 30.41 11.45
C SER A 435 -10.09 29.93 12.63
N ARG A 436 -8.93 30.55 12.85
CA ARG A 436 -8.03 30.17 13.94
C ARG A 436 -8.60 30.34 15.35
N ASP A 437 -9.70 31.07 15.49
CA ASP A 437 -10.48 31.16 16.73
C ASP A 437 -11.65 30.16 16.80
N GLY A 438 -11.82 29.33 15.77
CA GLY A 438 -12.85 28.30 15.69
C GLY A 438 -14.27 28.81 15.46
N THR A 439 -14.46 30.13 15.31
CA THR A 439 -15.81 30.74 15.26
C THR A 439 -16.50 30.62 13.91
N VAL A 440 -15.74 30.46 12.83
CA VAL A 440 -16.24 30.32 11.46
C VAL A 440 -15.70 29.02 10.88
N GLN A 441 -16.58 28.21 10.27
CA GLN A 441 -16.20 27.02 9.52
C GLN A 441 -16.94 26.95 8.19
N GLU A 442 -16.24 26.52 7.15
CA GLU A 442 -16.77 26.42 5.79
C GLU A 442 -16.28 25.14 5.13
N LYS A 443 -17.21 24.38 4.54
CA LYS A 443 -16.89 23.21 3.72
C LYS A 443 -16.44 23.70 2.34
N ILE A 444 -15.17 23.49 1.99
CA ILE A 444 -14.58 24.03 0.75
C ILE A 444 -14.38 22.97 -0.33
N THR A 445 -14.67 21.71 -0.05
CA THR A 445 -14.60 20.62 -1.04
C THR A 445 -15.78 19.65 -0.92
N PRO A 446 -16.12 18.93 -2.00
CA PRO A 446 -16.79 17.63 -1.91
C PRO A 446 -15.97 16.63 -1.08
N PRO A 447 -16.50 15.42 -0.81
CA PRO A 447 -15.74 14.37 -0.13
C PRO A 447 -14.32 14.20 -0.69
N ALA A 448 -13.33 14.21 0.21
CA ALA A 448 -11.91 14.14 -0.10
C ALA A 448 -11.19 13.09 0.77
N GLN A 449 -10.27 12.34 0.17
CA GLN A 449 -9.49 11.31 0.86
C GLN A 449 -8.23 11.88 1.50
N ARG A 450 -7.51 12.70 0.74
CA ARG A 450 -6.26 13.38 1.11
C ARG A 450 -6.26 14.77 0.51
N PHE A 451 -5.56 15.71 1.12
CA PHE A 451 -5.39 17.05 0.54
C PHE A 451 -4.04 17.67 0.89
N TRP A 452 -3.65 18.66 0.09
CA TRP A 452 -2.41 19.42 0.22
C TRP A 452 -2.72 20.90 0.04
N LEU A 453 -2.08 21.74 0.86
CA LEU A 453 -2.10 23.19 0.70
C LEU A 453 -0.79 23.64 0.02
N VAL A 454 -0.86 24.04 -1.25
CA VAL A 454 0.32 24.43 -2.03
C VAL A 454 0.05 25.73 -2.77
N ASN A 455 0.92 26.73 -2.59
CA ASN A 455 0.80 28.05 -3.24
C ASN A 455 -0.59 28.69 -3.09
N LYS A 456 -1.14 28.70 -1.86
CA LYS A 456 -2.48 29.23 -1.53
C LYS A 456 -3.62 28.57 -2.33
N LYS A 457 -3.48 27.29 -2.65
CA LYS A 457 -4.50 26.47 -3.29
C LYS A 457 -4.63 25.14 -2.57
N VAL A 458 -5.84 24.60 -2.56
CA VAL A 458 -6.12 23.26 -2.05
C VAL A 458 -6.11 22.29 -3.21
N TYR A 459 -5.23 21.30 -3.15
CA TYR A 459 -5.24 20.12 -4.01
C TYR A 459 -5.79 18.96 -3.19
N TYR A 460 -6.70 18.18 -3.75
CA TYR A 460 -7.32 17.07 -3.02
C TYR A 460 -7.63 15.89 -3.92
N GLU A 461 -7.57 14.69 -3.34
CA GLU A 461 -8.05 13.47 -3.96
C GLU A 461 -9.54 13.33 -3.68
N ASP A 462 -10.37 13.41 -4.71
CA ASP A 462 -11.82 13.30 -4.62
C ASP A 462 -12.24 11.88 -4.21
N SER A 463 -13.03 11.72 -3.13
CA SER A 463 -13.37 10.39 -2.59
C SER A 463 -14.28 9.57 -3.49
N THR A 464 -15.04 10.21 -4.38
CA THR A 464 -15.95 9.50 -5.28
C THR A 464 -15.22 8.97 -6.50
N THR A 465 -14.34 9.79 -7.07
CA THR A 465 -13.68 9.51 -8.36
C THR A 465 -12.24 9.03 -8.20
N GLY A 466 -11.61 9.28 -7.05
CA GLY A 466 -10.18 9.09 -6.82
C GLY A 466 -9.30 10.01 -7.67
N CYS A 467 -9.87 11.02 -8.31
CA CYS A 467 -9.15 11.95 -9.18
C CYS A 467 -8.49 13.06 -8.37
N LEU A 468 -7.38 13.60 -8.88
CA LEU A 468 -6.74 14.79 -8.29
C LEU A 468 -7.42 16.06 -8.79
N VAL A 469 -7.88 16.88 -7.86
CA VAL A 469 -8.62 18.12 -8.11
C VAL A 469 -7.97 19.29 -7.37
N GLN A 470 -8.09 20.49 -7.91
CA GLN A 470 -7.66 21.74 -7.28
C GLN A 470 -8.85 22.66 -7.07
N THR A 471 -8.82 23.44 -6.00
CA THR A 471 -9.74 24.55 -5.71
C THR A 471 -8.96 25.72 -5.07
N ASP A 472 -9.53 26.92 -5.06
CA ASP A 472 -8.99 28.01 -4.25
C ASP A 472 -9.34 27.85 -2.76
N LEU A 473 -8.84 28.75 -1.90
CA LEU A 473 -9.04 28.65 -0.45
C LEU A 473 -10.50 28.80 -0.01
N GLU A 474 -11.36 29.35 -0.87
CA GLU A 474 -12.79 29.52 -0.63
C GLU A 474 -13.63 28.39 -1.23
N GLY A 475 -12.98 27.34 -1.77
CA GLY A 475 -13.66 26.24 -2.44
C GLY A 475 -14.19 26.58 -3.83
N ASN A 476 -13.83 27.73 -4.39
CA ASN A 476 -14.22 28.17 -5.72
C ASN A 476 -13.18 27.80 -6.78
N ASN A 477 -13.51 28.05 -8.05
CA ASN A 477 -12.60 27.81 -9.19
C ASN A 477 -12.07 26.37 -9.28
N ARG A 478 -12.94 25.39 -8.99
CA ARG A 478 -12.63 23.96 -9.04
C ARG A 478 -12.11 23.56 -10.42
N LYS A 479 -11.01 22.81 -10.43
CA LYS A 479 -10.34 22.31 -11.62
C LYS A 479 -9.85 20.88 -11.42
N THR A 480 -10.25 19.97 -12.31
CA THR A 480 -9.69 18.62 -12.36
C THR A 480 -8.26 18.69 -12.91
N ILE A 481 -7.28 18.24 -12.11
CA ILE A 481 -5.87 18.16 -12.53
C ILE A 481 -5.67 16.95 -13.42
N THR A 482 -6.27 15.82 -13.06
CA THR A 482 -6.29 14.62 -13.88
C THR A 482 -7.60 13.86 -13.69
N ASP A 483 -8.10 13.26 -14.77
CA ASP A 483 -9.31 12.43 -14.82
C ASP A 483 -9.04 10.96 -14.47
N LYS A 484 -7.81 10.66 -14.04
CA LYS A 484 -7.34 9.33 -13.69
C LYS A 484 -7.38 9.17 -12.17
N ARG A 485 -7.66 7.95 -11.71
CA ARG A 485 -7.58 7.64 -10.28
C ARG A 485 -6.12 7.67 -9.84
N VAL A 486 -5.77 8.59 -8.97
CA VAL A 486 -4.41 8.73 -8.44
C VAL A 486 -4.14 7.68 -7.36
N ILE A 487 -2.88 7.28 -7.23
CA ILE A 487 -2.41 6.29 -6.26
C ILE A 487 -1.47 6.98 -5.26
N ASP A 488 -0.42 7.62 -5.76
CA ASP A 488 0.53 8.41 -4.98
C ASP A 488 0.77 9.78 -5.64
N VAL A 489 0.97 10.83 -4.83
CA VAL A 489 1.08 12.23 -5.26
C VAL A 489 2.19 12.93 -4.48
N LYS A 490 3.14 13.55 -5.19
CA LYS A 490 4.27 14.31 -4.61
C LYS A 490 4.43 15.65 -5.29
N PHE A 491 4.60 16.71 -4.50
CA PHE A 491 4.88 18.06 -4.98
C PHE A 491 6.39 18.33 -4.95
N PHE A 492 6.96 18.77 -6.06
CA PHE A 492 8.36 19.14 -6.12
C PHE A 492 8.64 20.21 -7.19
N ASN A 493 9.34 21.28 -6.81
CA ASN A 493 9.77 22.37 -7.70
C ASN A 493 8.66 22.88 -8.65
N GLY A 494 7.48 23.21 -8.11
CA GLY A 494 6.35 23.74 -8.89
C GLY A 494 5.65 22.73 -9.79
N ASN A 495 5.90 21.43 -9.61
CA ASN A 495 5.25 20.35 -10.34
C ASN A 495 4.57 19.38 -9.38
N ILE A 496 3.57 18.68 -9.89
CA ILE A 496 2.90 17.57 -9.23
C ILE A 496 3.31 16.30 -9.96
N TYR A 497 3.96 15.37 -9.26
CA TYR A 497 4.28 14.05 -9.76
C TYR A 497 3.30 13.07 -9.15
N TYR A 498 2.72 12.20 -9.95
CA TYR A 498 1.76 11.25 -9.41
C TYR A 498 1.69 9.97 -10.26
N THR A 499 1.38 8.86 -9.60
CA THR A 499 1.00 7.62 -10.26
C THR A 499 -0.52 7.55 -10.37
N ALA A 500 -1.03 7.09 -11.50
CA ALA A 500 -2.47 6.94 -11.70
C ALA A 500 -2.81 5.74 -12.60
N ALA A 501 -3.99 5.18 -12.39
CA ALA A 501 -4.56 4.11 -13.20
C ALA A 501 -5.84 4.59 -13.89
N LYS A 502 -5.96 4.33 -15.21
CA LYS A 502 -7.17 4.63 -16.00
C LYS A 502 -8.30 3.62 -15.78
N GLU A 503 -7.95 2.39 -15.42
CA GLU A 503 -8.88 1.28 -15.19
C GLU A 503 -8.50 0.64 -13.86
N ASP A 504 -9.47 0.06 -13.16
CA ASP A 504 -9.18 -0.76 -11.99
C ASP A 504 -8.37 -1.98 -12.44
N ARG A 505 -7.11 -2.04 -12.03
CA ARG A 505 -6.18 -3.10 -12.43
C ARG A 505 -6.10 -4.24 -11.40
N GLY A 506 -6.99 -4.30 -10.41
CA GLY A 506 -6.97 -5.32 -9.35
C GLY A 506 -5.79 -5.19 -8.37
N ASN A 507 -4.68 -4.58 -8.78
CA ASN A 507 -3.60 -4.13 -7.91
C ASN A 507 -3.69 -2.62 -7.71
N LEU A 508 -4.17 -2.21 -6.53
CA LEU A 508 -4.37 -0.80 -6.16
C LEU A 508 -3.08 0.02 -6.03
N ARG A 509 -1.90 -0.61 -6.13
CA ARG A 509 -0.60 0.05 -5.99
C ARG A 509 0.09 0.39 -7.31
N LEU A 510 -0.33 -0.21 -8.42
CA LEU A 510 0.35 -0.03 -9.71
C LEU A 510 -0.32 1.02 -10.59
N GLY A 511 0.46 2.01 -11.02
CA GLY A 511 -0.02 3.09 -11.90
C GLY A 511 1.00 3.48 -12.96
N GLU A 512 0.60 4.35 -13.87
CA GLU A 512 1.52 5.02 -14.78
C GLU A 512 1.95 6.35 -14.14
N LEU A 513 3.21 6.75 -14.30
CA LEU A 513 3.76 7.97 -13.70
C LEU A 513 3.53 9.16 -14.62
N TYR A 514 3.05 10.25 -14.04
CA TYR A 514 2.76 11.52 -14.70
C TYR A 514 3.44 12.67 -13.97
N LYS A 515 3.65 13.76 -14.71
CA LYS A 515 4.05 15.06 -14.19
C LYS A 515 3.07 16.11 -14.70
N TYR A 516 2.56 16.91 -13.79
CA TYR A 516 1.76 18.09 -14.09
C TYR A 516 2.54 19.35 -13.69
N ASN A 517 2.83 20.21 -14.68
CA ASN A 517 3.44 21.51 -14.44
C ASN A 517 2.35 22.50 -14.05
N ILE A 518 2.43 23.06 -12.84
CA ILE A 518 1.41 23.95 -12.28
C ILE A 518 1.34 25.28 -13.03
N ALA A 519 2.49 25.83 -13.44
CA ALA A 519 2.56 27.13 -14.11
C ALA A 519 2.13 27.04 -15.59
N GLU A 520 2.49 25.95 -16.27
CA GLU A 520 2.18 25.74 -17.69
C GLU A 520 0.81 25.10 -17.93
N ASP A 521 0.13 24.65 -16.86
CA ASP A 521 -1.12 23.90 -16.95
C ASP A 521 -1.01 22.69 -17.90
N ARG A 522 0.04 21.88 -17.70
CA ARG A 522 0.39 20.83 -18.66
C ARG A 522 0.72 19.51 -17.96
N GLU A 523 -0.03 18.47 -18.33
CA GLU A 523 0.25 17.08 -17.98
C GLU A 523 1.18 16.43 -19.02
N ILE A 524 2.14 15.64 -18.54
CA ILE A 524 3.04 14.82 -19.35
C ILE A 524 3.13 13.44 -18.70
N LYS A 525 2.87 12.38 -19.48
CA LYS A 525 3.14 11.00 -19.06
C LYS A 525 4.65 10.76 -19.08
N LEU A 526 5.19 10.24 -17.98
CA LEU A 526 6.62 10.02 -17.80
C LEU A 526 7.02 8.55 -17.97
N SER A 527 6.21 7.60 -17.47
CA SER A 527 6.53 6.17 -17.61
C SER A 527 5.76 5.54 -18.76
N ASP A 528 6.43 4.65 -19.50
CA ASP A 528 5.81 3.80 -20.51
C ASP A 528 5.25 2.49 -19.91
N LYS A 529 5.52 2.25 -18.62
CA LYS A 529 5.26 1.01 -17.90
C LYS A 529 4.61 1.29 -16.55
N PRO A 530 3.94 0.30 -15.94
CA PRO A 530 3.48 0.39 -14.57
C PRO A 530 4.62 0.58 -13.58
N VAL A 531 4.36 1.47 -12.64
CA VAL A 531 5.24 1.93 -11.59
C VAL A 531 4.67 1.45 -10.26
N HIS A 532 5.51 0.82 -9.46
CA HIS A 532 5.21 0.44 -8.08
C HIS A 532 5.39 1.64 -7.15
N ASP A 533 6.58 2.23 -7.16
CA ASP A 533 6.92 3.42 -6.38
C ASP A 533 7.70 4.42 -7.24
N PHE A 534 7.62 5.70 -6.90
CA PHE A 534 8.45 6.73 -7.52
C PHE A 534 9.06 7.70 -6.50
N TYR A 535 10.18 8.29 -6.89
CA TYR A 535 10.96 9.19 -6.08
C TYR A 535 11.29 10.44 -6.88
N VAL A 536 11.09 11.60 -6.28
CA VAL A 536 11.37 12.90 -6.91
C VAL A 536 12.12 13.80 -5.95
N GLY A 537 13.20 14.42 -6.44
CA GLY A 537 14.06 15.28 -5.64
C GLY A 537 15.16 15.92 -6.51
N LYS A 538 16.21 16.46 -5.87
CA LYS A 538 17.28 17.18 -6.58
C LYS A 538 18.03 16.30 -7.58
N ALA A 539 18.19 15.00 -7.28
CA ALA A 539 18.83 14.04 -8.17
C ALA A 539 17.97 13.63 -9.40
N GLY A 540 16.73 14.12 -9.48
CA GLY A 540 15.81 13.85 -10.59
C GLY A 540 14.64 12.96 -10.20
N VAL A 541 14.11 12.23 -11.18
CA VAL A 541 12.96 11.34 -11.01
C VAL A 541 13.39 9.89 -11.23
N TYR A 542 13.15 9.07 -10.22
CA TYR A 542 13.38 7.63 -10.23
C TYR A 542 12.07 6.90 -10.02
N TYR A 543 11.97 5.67 -10.51
CA TYR A 543 10.83 4.82 -10.20
C TYR A 543 11.21 3.35 -10.20
N ASN A 544 10.49 2.58 -9.40
CA ASN A 544 10.55 1.11 -9.40
C ASN A 544 9.50 0.58 -10.39
N GLY A 545 9.97 -0.04 -11.47
CA GLY A 545 9.12 -0.74 -12.42
C GLY A 545 8.67 -2.08 -11.86
N ALA A 546 7.45 -2.51 -12.21
CA ALA A 546 6.90 -3.81 -11.82
C ALA A 546 6.79 -4.76 -13.02
N GLY A 547 6.54 -6.04 -12.74
CA GLY A 547 6.27 -7.07 -13.76
C GLY A 547 7.50 -7.63 -14.46
N TYR A 548 7.34 -7.99 -15.73
CA TYR A 548 8.40 -8.60 -16.54
C TYR A 548 9.47 -7.59 -17.03
N GLU A 549 9.31 -6.31 -16.69
CA GLU A 549 10.31 -5.26 -16.88
C GLU A 549 10.62 -4.56 -15.55
N LEU A 550 10.57 -5.33 -14.45
CA LEU A 550 10.89 -4.85 -13.12
C LEU A 550 12.29 -4.24 -13.03
N GLY A 551 12.48 -3.33 -12.07
CA GLY A 551 13.78 -2.74 -11.81
C GLY A 551 13.74 -1.26 -11.46
N LEU A 552 14.93 -0.71 -11.20
CA LEU A 552 15.09 0.71 -10.91
C LEU A 552 15.31 1.50 -12.20
N TYR A 553 14.48 2.50 -12.44
CA TYR A 553 14.56 3.37 -13.60
C TYR A 553 14.84 4.82 -13.21
N LYS A 554 15.52 5.54 -14.10
CA LYS A 554 15.68 7.00 -14.04
C LYS A 554 15.10 7.64 -15.29
N ILE A 555 14.38 8.75 -15.09
CA ILE A 555 13.86 9.59 -16.16
C ILE A 555 14.80 10.76 -16.37
N ASN A 556 15.35 10.88 -17.58
CA ASN A 556 16.21 12.02 -17.91
C ASN A 556 15.41 13.29 -18.23
N ALA A 557 16.10 14.42 -18.43
CA ALA A 557 15.46 15.71 -18.72
C ALA A 557 14.61 15.73 -20.00
N GLN A 558 14.86 14.81 -20.94
CA GLN A 558 14.09 14.65 -22.18
C GLN A 558 12.90 13.68 -22.03
N GLY A 559 12.66 13.13 -20.84
CA GLY A 559 11.60 12.17 -20.57
C GLY A 559 11.93 10.72 -20.96
N LYS A 560 13.19 10.41 -21.31
CA LYS A 560 13.60 9.04 -21.62
C LYS A 560 13.78 8.22 -20.34
N ASN A 561 13.07 7.10 -20.27
CA ASN A 561 13.20 6.06 -19.25
C ASN A 561 14.45 5.21 -19.48
N THR A 562 15.37 5.15 -18.51
CA THR A 562 16.56 4.28 -18.56
C THR A 562 16.52 3.31 -17.38
N CYS A 563 16.56 2.01 -17.66
CA CYS A 563 16.72 0.99 -16.63
C CYS A 563 18.16 1.03 -16.12
N LEU A 564 18.33 1.26 -14.82
CA LEU A 564 19.64 1.27 -14.16
C LEU A 564 19.94 -0.05 -13.46
N VAL A 565 18.90 -0.74 -12.98
CA VAL A 565 18.99 -2.02 -12.26
C VAL A 565 17.85 -2.89 -12.72
N GLU A 566 18.13 -4.07 -13.27
CA GLU A 566 17.11 -5.00 -13.78
C GLU A 566 16.85 -6.14 -12.78
N ASP A 567 16.54 -5.79 -11.53
CA ASP A 567 16.29 -6.75 -10.45
C ASP A 567 15.28 -6.22 -9.42
N SER A 568 14.76 -7.12 -8.58
CA SER A 568 13.83 -6.78 -7.52
C SER A 568 14.54 -6.00 -6.42
N LEU A 569 14.10 -4.76 -6.21
CA LEU A 569 14.57 -3.91 -5.13
C LEU A 569 13.90 -4.33 -3.82
N TYR A 570 14.59 -4.14 -2.70
CA TYR A 570 14.04 -4.36 -1.36
C TYR A 570 13.83 -3.02 -0.63
N THR A 571 14.86 -2.20 -0.53
CA THR A 571 14.77 -0.82 -0.02
C THR A 571 15.37 0.17 -1.01
N THR A 572 14.89 1.41 -0.94
CA THR A 572 15.30 2.52 -1.81
C THR A 572 15.26 3.83 -1.02
N LEU A 573 16.24 4.69 -1.25
CA LEU A 573 16.36 6.00 -0.62
C LEU A 573 16.87 7.00 -1.65
N LEU A 574 16.02 7.95 -2.01
CA LEU A 574 16.45 9.09 -2.83
C LEU A 574 17.28 10.05 -1.98
N THR A 575 18.40 10.50 -2.55
CA THR A 575 19.29 11.48 -1.93
C THR A 575 19.47 12.67 -2.86
N ASP A 576 20.14 13.72 -2.38
CA ASP A 576 20.42 14.90 -3.20
C ASP A 576 21.34 14.60 -4.40
N SER A 577 22.12 13.52 -4.34
CA SER A 577 23.11 13.16 -5.37
C SER A 577 22.75 11.95 -6.22
N GLY A 578 21.71 11.20 -5.85
CA GLY A 578 21.33 9.97 -6.56
C GLY A 578 20.35 9.13 -5.75
N ILE A 579 20.42 7.82 -5.91
CA ILE A 579 19.56 6.88 -5.20
C ILE A 579 20.38 5.73 -4.61
N VAL A 580 20.14 5.46 -3.33
CA VAL A 580 20.68 4.30 -2.63
C VAL A 580 19.62 3.20 -2.64
N TYR A 581 20.03 1.95 -2.85
CA TYR A 581 19.10 0.83 -2.87
C TYR A 581 19.74 -0.47 -2.37
N THR A 582 18.88 -1.43 -2.04
CA THR A 582 19.24 -2.82 -1.77
C THR A 582 18.44 -3.75 -2.69
N LEU A 583 18.97 -4.95 -2.91
CA LEU A 583 18.34 -5.96 -3.76
C LEU A 583 17.65 -7.02 -2.88
N ARG A 584 16.53 -7.57 -3.37
CA ARG A 584 15.78 -8.62 -2.68
C ARG A 584 16.52 -9.95 -2.66
N TYR A 585 17.35 -10.22 -3.66
CA TYR A 585 17.99 -11.52 -3.89
C TYR A 585 19.52 -11.46 -3.90
N GLU A 586 20.10 -10.35 -3.43
CA GLU A 586 21.54 -10.15 -3.34
C GLU A 586 21.86 -9.29 -2.12
N ASP A 587 22.81 -9.76 -1.30
CA ASP A 587 23.27 -9.04 -0.12
C ASP A 587 24.09 -7.82 -0.55
N GLY A 588 23.68 -6.65 -0.11
CA GLY A 588 24.43 -5.43 -0.37
C GLY A 588 23.60 -4.17 -0.30
N ILE A 589 24.32 -3.06 -0.31
CA ILE A 589 23.78 -1.71 -0.44
C ILE A 589 24.58 -0.99 -1.52
N TYR A 590 23.86 -0.37 -2.43
CA TYR A 590 24.37 0.14 -3.70
C TYR A 590 23.92 1.59 -3.90
N PHE A 591 24.60 2.30 -4.78
CA PHE A 591 24.29 3.69 -5.10
C PHE A 591 24.42 3.94 -6.61
N LEU A 592 23.50 4.75 -7.14
CA LEU A 592 23.49 5.18 -8.54
C LEU A 592 23.22 6.69 -8.64
N GLN A 593 23.86 7.34 -9.61
CA GLN A 593 23.75 8.79 -9.83
C GLN A 593 22.73 9.22 -10.86
#